data_AF-X1K5H4-F1
#
_entry.id   AF-X1K5H4-F1
#
_cell.length_a   1.000
_cell.length_b   1.000
_cell.length_c   1.000
_cell.angle_alpha   90.00
_cell.angle_beta   90.00
_cell.angle_gamma   90.00
#
_symmetry.space_group_name_H-M   'P 1'
#
loop_
_entity.id
_entity.type
_entity.pdbx_description
1 polymer ?
#
loop_
_entity_poly.entity_id
_entity_poly.type
_entity_poly.pdbx_seq_one_letter_code
_entity_poly.pdbx_strand_id
1 'polypeptide(L)'
;SERSFLDPYDGLLKFSKVLSREEYIKIGKFPIESWLTPKPKIEDYPLLDPFKYQEFVNSGAVRALSKNLENFVMEKVLPDIPLMIGVDHSLTGGVLSALSKKYGAENILIVMFDAHFDAIPAQISLNLVKYMQEHQKEIHVLSPGLLDSMDVNNITLKDSYSCASFLDYLIQDGIILPENLIIYGCQDYPSEEYISIEDSRVKQFVDCYRSFEEKGVKIIPGTKD
;
A
#
# COMPACT_ATOMS: atom_id res chain seq x y z
N SER A 1 28.15 -14.41 15.58
CA SER A 1 27.97 -13.15 16.34
C SER A 1 26.56 -12.66 16.07
N GLU A 2 25.68 -12.75 17.06
CA GLU A 2 24.26 -12.49 16.88
C GLU A 2 24.01 -11.01 16.59
N ARG A 3 23.49 -10.75 15.39
CA ARG A 3 23.11 -9.43 14.90
C ARG A 3 21.71 -9.10 15.44
N SER A 4 21.55 -8.89 16.74
CA SER A 4 20.27 -8.44 17.30
C SER A 4 20.19 -6.91 17.26
N PHE A 5 19.59 -6.37 16.20
CA PHE A 5 19.13 -4.99 16.22
C PHE A 5 17.78 -4.94 16.91
N LEU A 6 17.56 -3.92 17.75
CA LEU A 6 16.24 -3.67 18.33
C LEU A 6 15.27 -3.15 17.26
N ASP A 7 15.79 -2.51 16.21
CA ASP A 7 14.99 -1.97 15.11
C ASP A 7 15.65 -2.34 13.76
N PRO A 8 14.93 -2.99 12.82
CA PRO A 8 15.43 -3.28 11.48
C PRO A 8 15.98 -2.06 10.74
N TYR A 9 15.41 -0.88 10.98
CA TYR A 9 15.90 0.39 10.41
C TYR A 9 17.35 0.66 10.80
N ASP A 10 17.72 0.44 12.07
CA ASP A 10 19.09 0.68 12.55
C ASP A 10 20.06 -0.36 11.97
N GLY A 11 19.59 -1.59 11.74
CA GLY A 11 20.33 -2.61 11.01
C GLY A 11 20.60 -2.20 9.55
N LEU A 12 19.57 -1.74 8.84
CA LEU A 12 19.68 -1.30 7.44
C LEU A 12 20.67 -0.14 7.30
N LEU A 13 20.56 0.89 8.14
CA LEU A 13 21.48 2.02 8.11
C LEU A 13 22.93 1.62 8.39
N LYS A 14 23.15 0.70 9.33
CA LYS A 14 24.51 0.29 9.71
C LYS A 14 25.23 -0.49 8.61
N PHE A 15 24.50 -1.30 7.82
CA PHE A 15 25.12 -2.19 6.84
C PHE A 15 24.97 -1.74 5.39
N SER A 16 24.14 -0.74 5.11
CA SER A 16 24.00 -0.20 3.75
C SER A 16 25.19 0.66 3.35
N LYS A 17 25.99 0.16 2.41
CA LYS A 17 27.09 0.93 1.77
C LYS A 17 26.58 2.11 0.94
N VAL A 18 25.31 2.08 0.53
CA VAL A 18 24.69 3.16 -0.26
C VAL A 18 24.32 4.30 0.67
N LEU A 19 23.62 3.99 1.76
CA LEU A 19 23.14 4.99 2.72
C LEU A 19 24.24 5.53 3.63
N SER A 20 25.44 4.94 3.61
CA SER A 20 26.62 5.44 4.31
C SER A 20 27.40 6.52 3.54
N ARG A 21 26.98 6.84 2.31
CA ARG A 21 27.63 7.90 1.50
C ARG A 21 27.25 9.28 2.03
N GLU A 22 28.13 10.25 1.86
CA GLU A 22 27.95 11.64 2.35
C GLU A 22 26.76 12.37 1.71
N GLU A 23 26.29 11.88 0.56
CA GLU A 23 25.09 12.36 -0.16
C GLU A 23 23.78 12.13 0.65
N TYR A 24 23.78 11.21 1.61
CA TYR A 24 22.61 10.85 2.41
C TYR A 24 22.68 11.48 3.80
N ILE A 25 21.64 12.23 4.15
CA ILE A 25 21.50 12.84 5.47
C ILE A 25 20.41 12.10 6.24
N LYS A 26 20.74 11.60 7.43
CA LYS A 26 19.77 10.99 8.33
C LYS A 26 18.93 12.08 9.00
N ILE A 27 17.73 12.32 8.49
CA ILE A 27 16.76 13.26 9.08
C ILE A 27 16.14 12.72 10.38
N GLY A 28 15.94 11.39 10.47
CA GLY A 28 15.39 10.74 11.66
C GLY A 28 14.24 9.78 11.34
N LYS A 29 13.50 9.38 12.38
CA LYS A 29 12.32 8.51 12.28
C LYS A 29 11.05 9.37 12.36
N PHE A 30 10.08 9.09 11.48
CA PHE A 30 8.75 9.64 11.62
C PHE A 30 8.09 9.04 12.88
N PRO A 31 7.53 9.87 13.78
CA PRO A 31 6.95 9.36 15.02
C PRO A 31 5.65 8.60 14.72
N ILE A 32 5.64 7.32 15.05
CA ILE A 32 4.48 6.43 14.97
C ILE A 32 4.36 5.63 16.26
N GLU A 33 3.15 5.18 16.58
CA GLU A 33 2.90 4.34 17.76
C GLU A 33 3.67 3.03 17.66
N SER A 34 4.20 2.54 18.79
CA SER A 34 5.12 1.40 18.78
C SER A 34 4.49 0.11 18.26
N TRP A 35 3.19 -0.10 18.48
CA TRP A 35 2.47 -1.27 17.98
C TRP A 35 2.39 -1.35 16.45
N LEU A 36 2.64 -0.24 15.74
CA LEU A 36 2.71 -0.15 14.29
C LEU A 36 4.15 -0.28 13.74
N THR A 37 5.13 -0.48 14.62
CA THR A 37 6.54 -0.65 14.22
C THR A 37 6.89 -2.14 14.07
N PRO A 38 7.98 -2.50 13.35
CA PRO A 38 8.39 -3.91 13.19
C PRO A 38 8.68 -4.64 14.51
N LYS A 39 8.93 -3.89 15.59
CA LYS A 39 9.16 -4.44 16.93
C LYS A 39 8.34 -3.66 17.97
N PRO A 40 7.04 -4.00 18.11
CA PRO A 40 6.18 -3.47 19.15
C PRO A 40 6.78 -3.64 20.54
N LYS A 41 6.38 -2.78 21.47
CA LYS A 41 6.74 -2.97 22.87
C LYS A 41 5.86 -4.05 23.49
N ILE A 42 6.27 -4.57 24.64
CA ILE A 42 5.50 -5.61 25.34
C ILE A 42 4.11 -5.08 25.76
N GLU A 43 4.02 -3.80 26.08
CA GLU A 43 2.75 -3.16 26.48
C GLU A 43 1.73 -3.09 25.32
N ASP A 44 2.21 -3.17 24.08
CA ASP A 44 1.39 -3.12 22.87
C ASP A 44 0.70 -4.47 22.57
N TYR A 45 1.02 -5.54 23.29
CA TYR A 45 0.49 -6.89 23.04
C TYR A 45 -1.04 -6.94 22.85
N PRO A 46 -1.87 -6.22 23.64
CA PRO A 46 -3.32 -6.21 23.44
C PRO A 46 -3.79 -5.60 22.11
N LEU A 47 -2.94 -4.82 21.44
CA LEU A 47 -3.20 -4.20 20.13
C LEU A 47 -2.75 -5.08 18.96
N LEU A 48 -1.93 -6.11 19.22
CA LEU A 48 -1.42 -7.04 18.21
C LEU A 48 -2.45 -8.10 17.86
N ASP A 49 -3.62 -7.65 17.45
CA ASP A 49 -4.76 -8.46 17.06
C ASP A 49 -5.27 -8.00 15.68
N PRO A 50 -5.55 -8.93 14.73
CA PRO A 50 -5.99 -8.55 13.41
C PRO A 50 -7.30 -7.74 13.38
N PHE A 51 -8.24 -7.98 14.31
CA PHE A 51 -9.47 -7.20 14.39
C PHE A 51 -9.20 -5.79 14.92
N LYS A 52 -8.25 -5.64 15.86
CA LYS A 52 -7.79 -4.31 16.30
C LYS A 52 -7.10 -3.53 15.20
N TYR A 53 -6.28 -4.18 14.39
CA TYR A 53 -5.70 -3.56 13.20
C TYR A 53 -6.79 -3.15 12.20
N GLN A 54 -7.79 -4.01 11.97
CA GLN A 54 -8.91 -3.68 11.08
C GLN A 54 -9.75 -2.51 11.61
N GLU A 55 -10.02 -2.45 12.91
CA GLU A 55 -10.68 -1.30 13.56
C GLU A 55 -9.89 0.00 13.32
N PHE A 56 -8.57 -0.06 13.50
CA PHE A 56 -7.66 1.06 13.25
C PHE A 56 -7.73 1.55 11.79
N VAL A 57 -7.65 0.64 10.82
CA VAL A 57 -7.77 0.97 9.39
C VAL A 57 -9.14 1.56 9.07
N ASN A 58 -10.22 0.90 9.51
CA ASN A 58 -11.61 1.34 9.27
C ASN A 58 -11.94 2.71 9.91
N SER A 59 -11.22 3.10 10.96
CA SER A 59 -11.37 4.42 11.61
C SER A 59 -10.82 5.58 10.76
N GLY A 60 -10.04 5.28 9.71
CA GLY A 60 -9.35 6.29 8.90
C GLY A 60 -8.01 6.74 9.49
N ALA A 61 -7.52 6.09 10.55
CA ALA A 61 -6.29 6.46 11.22
C ALA A 61 -5.05 6.37 10.31
N VAL A 62 -5.01 5.43 9.36
CA VAL A 62 -3.93 5.33 8.36
C VAL A 62 -3.86 6.59 7.49
N ARG A 63 -5.01 7.13 7.05
CA ARG A 63 -5.05 8.39 6.28
C ARG A 63 -4.56 9.56 7.13
N ALA A 64 -4.94 9.61 8.41
CA ALA A 64 -4.47 10.63 9.33
C ALA A 64 -2.94 10.56 9.55
N LEU A 65 -2.38 9.35 9.68
CA LEU A 65 -0.93 9.15 9.74
C LEU A 65 -0.23 9.58 8.45
N SER A 66 -0.78 9.22 7.29
CA SER A 66 -0.30 9.67 5.98
C SER A 66 -0.26 11.20 5.90
N LYS A 67 -1.30 11.89 6.38
CA LYS A 67 -1.33 13.35 6.47
C LYS A 67 -0.29 13.94 7.43
N ASN A 68 -0.05 13.29 8.56
CA ASN A 68 1.00 13.72 9.49
C ASN A 68 2.40 13.57 8.86
N LEU A 69 2.61 12.51 8.07
CA LEU A 69 3.85 12.31 7.33
C LEU A 69 4.03 13.35 6.21
N GLU A 70 2.96 13.75 5.52
CA GLU A 70 3.01 14.88 4.58
C GLU A 70 3.60 16.14 5.26
N ASN A 71 3.06 16.52 6.42
CA ASN A 71 3.54 17.68 7.18
C ASN A 71 5.00 17.51 7.58
N PHE A 72 5.39 16.32 8.06
CA PHE A 72 6.77 16.04 8.42
C PHE A 72 7.73 16.22 7.23
N VAL A 73 7.38 15.70 6.04
CA VAL A 73 8.20 15.84 4.83
C VAL A 73 8.30 17.31 4.41
N MET A 74 7.18 18.03 4.41
CA MET A 74 7.18 19.46 4.06
C MET A 74 8.04 20.31 5.01
N GLU A 75 8.01 20.02 6.32
CA GLU A 75 8.69 20.84 7.34
C GLU A 75 10.16 20.45 7.56
N LYS A 76 10.51 19.18 7.40
CA LYS A 76 11.80 18.63 7.86
C LYS A 76 12.68 18.10 6.74
N VAL A 77 12.12 17.81 5.57
CA VAL A 77 12.86 17.15 4.48
C VAL A 77 12.99 18.05 3.27
N LEU A 78 11.91 18.68 2.82
CA LEU A 78 11.97 19.57 1.68
C LEU A 78 12.82 20.82 2.02
N PRO A 79 13.69 21.30 1.11
CA PRO A 79 13.73 21.00 -0.32
C PRO A 79 14.55 19.78 -0.76
N ASP A 80 15.18 19.04 0.15
CA ASP A 80 15.95 17.85 -0.20
C ASP A 80 15.07 16.72 -0.75
N ILE A 81 15.70 15.71 -1.36
CA ILE A 81 15.00 14.56 -1.94
C ILE A 81 14.63 13.59 -0.80
N PRO A 82 13.32 13.32 -0.57
CA PRO A 82 12.91 12.41 0.48
C PRO A 82 13.29 10.97 0.13
N LEU A 83 13.96 10.29 1.07
CA LEU A 83 14.14 8.84 1.07
C LEU A 83 13.48 8.29 2.34
N MET A 84 12.46 7.45 2.15
CA MET A 84 11.75 6.79 3.24
C MET A 84 12.05 5.29 3.24
N ILE A 85 12.35 4.75 4.42
CA ILE A 85 12.32 3.32 4.68
C ILE A 85 11.03 3.07 5.46
N GLY A 86 10.02 2.57 4.76
CA GLY A 86 8.69 2.28 5.31
C GLY A 86 8.49 0.80 5.60
N VAL A 87 7.38 0.50 6.28
CA VAL A 87 6.89 -0.88 6.48
C VAL A 87 5.63 -1.09 5.66
N ASP A 88 4.63 -0.22 5.86
CA ASP A 88 3.37 -0.23 5.12
C ASP A 88 3.41 0.74 3.93
N HIS A 89 2.98 0.27 2.77
CA HIS A 89 3.07 1.01 1.52
C HIS A 89 2.13 2.22 1.48
N SER A 90 1.02 2.20 2.23
CA SER A 90 0.03 3.29 2.22
C SER A 90 0.58 4.61 2.77
N LEU A 91 1.61 4.59 3.61
CA LEU A 91 2.25 5.82 4.09
C LEU A 91 3.05 6.54 2.99
N THR A 92 3.39 5.87 1.88
CA THR A 92 3.97 6.52 0.70
C THR A 92 3.11 7.68 0.22
N GLY A 93 1.78 7.61 0.39
CA GLY A 93 0.89 8.71 0.03
C GLY A 93 1.17 10.01 0.78
N GLY A 94 1.71 9.98 2.00
CA GLY A 94 2.11 11.20 2.72
C GLY A 94 3.29 11.91 2.04
N VAL A 95 4.27 11.12 1.58
CA VAL A 95 5.41 11.63 0.81
C VAL A 95 4.95 12.19 -0.53
N LEU A 96 4.11 11.45 -1.25
CA LEU A 96 3.57 11.88 -2.55
C LEU A 96 2.71 13.14 -2.42
N SER A 97 1.90 13.25 -1.36
CA SER A 97 1.12 14.46 -1.06
C SER A 97 2.02 15.67 -0.86
N ALA A 98 3.13 15.51 -0.12
CA ALA A 98 4.06 16.60 0.14
C ALA A 98 4.78 17.05 -1.13
N LEU A 99 5.20 16.09 -1.97
CA LEU A 99 5.84 16.35 -3.26
C LEU A 99 4.86 17.03 -4.22
N SER A 100 3.65 16.49 -4.38
CA SER A 100 2.60 17.03 -5.24
C SER A 100 2.21 18.45 -4.84
N LYS A 101 2.04 18.72 -3.55
CA LYS A 101 1.76 20.08 -3.06
C LYS A 101 2.89 21.07 -3.32
N LYS A 102 4.15 20.61 -3.31
CA LYS A 102 5.31 21.47 -3.55
C LYS A 102 5.57 21.72 -5.03
N TYR A 103 5.45 20.69 -5.86
CA TYR A 103 5.91 20.71 -7.24
C TYR A 103 4.77 20.68 -8.28
N GLY A 104 3.53 20.43 -7.87
CA GLY A 104 2.38 20.19 -8.75
C GLY A 104 2.30 18.74 -9.20
N ALA A 105 1.10 18.15 -9.17
CA ALA A 105 0.86 16.75 -9.57
C ALA A 105 1.21 16.52 -11.06
N GLU A 106 1.03 17.54 -11.88
CA GLU A 106 1.35 17.53 -13.32
C GLU A 106 2.86 17.43 -13.60
N ASN A 107 3.71 17.79 -12.63
CA ASN A 107 5.16 17.78 -12.77
C ASN A 107 5.82 16.55 -12.13
N ILE A 108 5.03 15.56 -11.69
CA ILE A 108 5.52 14.37 -11.00
C ILE A 108 5.09 13.12 -11.78
N LEU A 109 6.06 12.32 -12.19
CA LEU A 109 5.86 10.96 -12.68
C LEU A 109 6.12 9.97 -11.54
N ILE A 110 5.21 9.03 -11.35
CA ILE A 110 5.32 7.97 -10.35
C ILE A 110 5.54 6.64 -11.06
N VAL A 111 6.63 5.96 -10.68
CA VAL A 111 6.93 4.60 -11.11
C VAL A 111 6.95 3.73 -9.87
N MET A 112 5.96 2.86 -9.75
CA MET A 112 5.79 1.94 -8.64
C MET A 112 6.21 0.53 -9.07
N PHE A 113 7.12 -0.08 -8.32
CA PHE A 113 7.50 -1.48 -8.49
C PHE A 113 6.83 -2.29 -7.39
N ASP A 114 5.71 -2.93 -7.72
CA ASP A 114 4.93 -3.69 -6.75
C ASP A 114 4.25 -4.89 -7.43
N ALA A 115 4.04 -5.94 -6.64
CA ALA A 115 3.25 -7.09 -7.05
C ALA A 115 1.74 -6.82 -6.94
N HIS A 116 1.33 -5.80 -6.19
CA HIS A 116 -0.07 -5.44 -6.01
C HIS A 116 -0.41 -4.12 -6.71
N PHE A 117 -1.66 -3.96 -7.09
CA PHE A 117 -2.13 -2.72 -7.69
C PHE A 117 -2.34 -1.59 -6.68
N ASP A 118 -2.60 -1.89 -5.41
CA ASP A 118 -2.79 -0.94 -4.30
C ASP A 118 -3.83 0.19 -4.53
N ALA A 119 -4.75 -0.01 -5.49
CA ALA A 119 -5.87 0.87 -5.79
C ALA A 119 -7.23 0.13 -5.78
N ILE A 120 -7.30 -1.06 -5.17
CA ILE A 120 -8.49 -1.90 -5.18
C ILE A 120 -9.33 -1.62 -3.92
N PRO A 121 -10.58 -1.16 -4.04
CA PRO A 121 -11.50 -1.01 -2.92
C PRO A 121 -11.70 -2.33 -2.15
N ALA A 122 -11.85 -2.23 -0.83
CA ALA A 122 -11.92 -3.39 0.06
C ALA A 122 -13.11 -4.30 -0.27
N GLN A 123 -14.24 -3.71 -0.67
CA GLN A 123 -15.43 -4.47 -1.05
C GLN A 123 -15.21 -5.31 -2.33
N ILE A 124 -14.43 -4.81 -3.30
CA ILE A 124 -14.11 -5.55 -4.53
C ILE A 124 -13.23 -6.75 -4.18
N SER A 125 -12.18 -6.54 -3.39
CA SER A 125 -11.32 -7.63 -2.90
C SER A 125 -12.09 -8.69 -2.11
N LEU A 126 -13.01 -8.27 -1.22
CA LEU A 126 -13.84 -9.20 -0.45
C LEU A 126 -14.75 -10.04 -1.34
N ASN A 127 -15.36 -9.43 -2.37
CA ASN A 127 -16.21 -10.14 -3.32
C ASN A 127 -15.41 -11.19 -4.10
N LEU A 128 -14.18 -10.86 -4.52
CA LEU A 128 -13.30 -11.77 -5.23
C LEU A 128 -12.88 -12.95 -4.34
N VAL A 129 -12.58 -12.71 -3.06
CA VAL A 129 -12.24 -13.77 -2.10
C VAL A 129 -13.43 -14.70 -1.85
N LYS A 130 -14.65 -14.16 -1.71
CA LYS A 130 -15.87 -14.97 -1.57
C LYS A 130 -16.08 -15.88 -2.78
N TYR A 131 -15.87 -15.35 -3.99
CA TYR A 131 -15.92 -16.15 -5.21
C TYR A 131 -14.83 -17.25 -5.19
N MET A 132 -13.59 -16.93 -4.83
CA MET A 132 -12.50 -17.92 -4.74
C MET A 132 -12.84 -19.06 -3.77
N GLN A 133 -13.46 -18.77 -2.62
CA GLN A 133 -13.84 -19.80 -1.64
C GLN A 133 -14.90 -20.76 -2.19
N GLU A 134 -15.83 -20.26 -3.01
CA GLU A 134 -16.85 -21.05 -3.70
C GLU A 134 -16.27 -21.80 -4.92
N HIS A 135 -15.24 -21.24 -5.56
CA HIS A 135 -14.67 -21.68 -6.86
C HIS A 135 -13.15 -21.86 -6.82
N GLN A 136 -12.64 -22.63 -5.84
CA GLN A 136 -11.21 -22.72 -5.49
C GLN A 136 -10.25 -23.14 -6.62
N LYS A 137 -10.76 -23.65 -7.74
CA LYS A 137 -9.97 -24.09 -8.90
C LYS A 137 -9.97 -23.09 -10.05
N GLU A 138 -10.79 -22.05 -9.98
CA GLU A 138 -11.00 -21.10 -11.08
C GLU A 138 -10.13 -19.85 -10.92
N ILE A 139 -9.90 -19.41 -9.68
CA ILE A 139 -9.09 -18.23 -9.40
C ILE A 139 -8.17 -18.44 -8.20
N HIS A 140 -7.06 -17.70 -8.19
CA HIS A 140 -6.10 -17.68 -7.08
C HIS A 140 -5.79 -16.23 -6.73
N VAL A 141 -6.44 -15.71 -5.70
CA VAL A 141 -6.25 -14.33 -5.24
C VAL A 141 -4.93 -14.24 -4.48
N LEU A 142 -4.12 -13.24 -4.83
CA LEU A 142 -3.03 -12.78 -3.97
C LEU A 142 -3.64 -12.10 -2.75
N SER A 143 -4.02 -12.91 -1.76
CA SER A 143 -4.59 -12.42 -0.51
C SER A 143 -3.55 -12.56 0.59
N PRO A 144 -3.45 -11.59 1.51
CA PRO A 144 -2.74 -11.83 2.77
C PRO A 144 -3.35 -13.07 3.43
N GLY A 145 -2.54 -14.01 3.92
CA GLY A 145 -3.00 -15.26 4.57
C GLY A 145 -3.97 -15.08 5.75
N LEU A 146 -4.26 -13.85 6.13
CA LEU A 146 -5.34 -13.45 7.03
C LEU A 146 -6.73 -13.87 6.51
N LEU A 147 -6.99 -13.76 5.19
CA LEU A 147 -8.29 -14.09 4.60
C LEU A 147 -8.58 -15.60 4.57
N ASP A 148 -7.55 -16.44 4.67
CA ASP A 148 -7.69 -17.89 4.85
C ASP A 148 -8.18 -18.28 6.26
N SER A 149 -7.97 -17.40 7.25
CA SER A 149 -8.29 -17.65 8.66
C SER A 149 -9.51 -16.89 9.19
N MET A 150 -10.07 -15.97 8.40
CA MET A 150 -11.23 -15.17 8.78
C MET A 150 -12.52 -15.67 8.13
N ASP A 151 -13.61 -15.66 8.90
CA ASP A 151 -14.96 -15.87 8.36
C ASP A 151 -15.43 -14.63 7.59
N VAL A 152 -15.09 -14.59 6.30
CA VAL A 152 -15.42 -13.49 5.37
C VAL A 152 -16.92 -13.19 5.25
N ASN A 153 -17.80 -14.06 5.75
CA ASN A 153 -19.24 -13.80 5.77
C ASN A 153 -19.65 -12.85 6.90
N ASN A 154 -18.83 -12.75 7.96
CA ASN A 154 -19.10 -11.93 9.13
C ASN A 154 -18.20 -10.68 9.24
N ILE A 155 -17.30 -10.47 8.27
CA ILE A 155 -16.45 -9.27 8.23
C ILE A 155 -17.20 -8.14 7.55
N THR A 156 -17.31 -7.00 8.25
CA THR A 156 -17.68 -5.72 7.64
C THR A 156 -16.40 -4.95 7.32
N LEU A 157 -16.00 -4.94 6.05
CA LEU A 157 -14.92 -4.08 5.57
C LEU A 157 -15.52 -2.76 5.12
N LYS A 158 -14.94 -1.66 5.59
CA LYS A 158 -15.28 -0.32 5.09
C LYS A 158 -14.21 0.08 4.09
N ASP A 159 -14.63 0.58 2.94
CA ASP A 159 -13.70 1.23 2.02
C ASP A 159 -13.01 2.37 2.77
N SER A 160 -11.70 2.21 2.95
CA SER A 160 -10.85 3.08 3.74
C SER A 160 -9.49 3.17 3.08
N TYR A 161 -8.74 4.22 3.39
CA TYR A 161 -7.36 4.38 2.94
C TYR A 161 -6.48 3.33 3.65
N SER A 162 -5.93 2.40 2.88
CA SER A 162 -5.13 1.26 3.37
C SER A 162 -4.06 0.87 2.35
N CYS A 163 -3.19 -0.09 2.67
CA CYS A 163 -2.19 -0.59 1.72
C CYS A 163 -2.81 -1.10 0.41
N ALA A 164 -4.00 -1.70 0.45
CA ALA A 164 -4.65 -2.23 -0.75
C ALA A 164 -5.33 -1.17 -1.65
N SER A 165 -5.55 0.05 -1.14
CA SER A 165 -6.46 1.03 -1.77
C SER A 165 -5.92 2.45 -1.81
N PHE A 166 -4.76 2.75 -1.23
CA PHE A 166 -4.32 4.12 -1.05
C PHE A 166 -4.16 4.89 -2.36
N LEU A 167 -3.77 4.23 -3.46
CA LEU A 167 -3.61 4.88 -4.75
C LEU A 167 -4.92 5.41 -5.32
N ASP A 168 -6.04 4.69 -5.10
CA ASP A 168 -7.37 5.15 -5.49
C ASP A 168 -7.70 6.50 -4.82
N TYR A 169 -7.44 6.60 -3.52
CA TYR A 169 -7.63 7.85 -2.77
C TYR A 169 -6.73 8.98 -3.28
N LEU A 170 -5.45 8.70 -3.56
CA LEU A 170 -4.54 9.73 -4.05
C LEU A 170 -4.92 10.23 -5.45
N ILE A 171 -5.45 9.36 -6.30
CA ILE A 171 -5.98 9.73 -7.61
C ILE A 171 -7.26 10.57 -7.46
N GLN A 172 -8.20 10.14 -6.62
CA GLN A 172 -9.44 10.87 -6.37
C GLN A 172 -9.19 12.26 -5.78
N ASP A 173 -8.20 12.39 -4.90
CA ASP A 173 -7.80 13.65 -4.28
C ASP A 173 -6.98 14.56 -5.24
N GLY A 174 -6.65 14.09 -6.46
CA GLY A 174 -5.84 14.83 -7.44
C GLY A 174 -4.37 14.99 -7.03
N ILE A 175 -3.91 14.21 -6.05
CA ILE A 175 -2.51 14.18 -5.62
C ILE A 175 -1.63 13.50 -6.67
N ILE A 176 -2.18 12.48 -7.32
CA ILE A 176 -1.60 11.76 -8.46
C ILE A 176 -2.52 11.94 -9.66
N LEU A 177 -1.94 12.30 -10.81
CA LEU A 177 -2.66 12.21 -12.08
C LEU A 177 -2.54 10.79 -12.63
N PRO A 178 -3.64 10.13 -13.03
CA PRO A 178 -3.62 8.78 -13.59
C PRO A 178 -2.60 8.60 -14.72
N GLU A 179 -2.52 9.55 -15.65
CA GLU A 179 -1.59 9.53 -16.78
C GLU A 179 -0.10 9.59 -16.39
N ASN A 180 0.17 10.00 -15.14
CA ASN A 180 1.48 10.09 -14.54
C ASN A 180 1.79 8.90 -13.59
N LEU A 181 0.96 7.85 -13.59
CA LEU A 181 1.18 6.66 -12.78
C LEU A 181 1.54 5.45 -13.64
N ILE A 182 2.69 4.84 -13.34
CA ILE A 182 3.15 3.58 -13.93
C ILE A 182 3.34 2.56 -12.81
N ILE A 183 2.74 1.39 -12.97
CA ILE A 183 2.86 0.27 -12.03
C ILE A 183 3.50 -0.88 -12.77
N TYR A 184 4.62 -1.37 -12.25
CA TYR A 184 5.45 -2.37 -12.89
C TYR A 184 5.55 -3.62 -12.02
N GLY A 185 5.24 -4.78 -12.61
CA GLY A 185 5.34 -6.07 -11.96
C GLY A 185 4.08 -6.52 -11.24
N CYS A 186 2.95 -5.87 -11.50
CA CYS A 186 1.65 -6.17 -10.88
C CYS A 186 1.23 -7.61 -11.19
N GLN A 187 1.21 -8.46 -10.16
CA GLN A 187 0.92 -9.90 -10.23
C GLN A 187 -0.55 -10.20 -9.97
N ASP A 188 -1.26 -9.30 -9.30
CA ASP A 188 -2.71 -9.36 -9.09
C ASP A 188 -3.51 -8.82 -10.29
N TYR A 189 -2.85 -8.44 -11.38
CA TYR A 189 -3.51 -8.07 -12.63
C TYR A 189 -4.39 -9.22 -13.17
N PRO A 190 -5.63 -8.96 -13.63
CA PRO A 190 -6.52 -10.02 -14.09
C PRO A 190 -5.94 -10.82 -15.27
N SER A 191 -5.87 -12.13 -15.13
CA SER A 191 -5.49 -13.02 -16.23
C SER A 191 -6.61 -13.18 -17.26
N GLU A 192 -6.30 -13.75 -18.43
CA GLU A 192 -7.31 -14.13 -19.43
C GLU A 192 -8.41 -15.04 -18.85
N GLU A 193 -8.06 -15.89 -17.88
CA GLU A 193 -9.01 -16.74 -17.16
C GLU A 193 -10.02 -15.87 -16.38
N TYR A 194 -9.54 -14.87 -15.64
CA TYR A 194 -10.41 -13.96 -14.87
C TYR A 194 -11.34 -13.17 -15.81
N ILE A 195 -10.81 -12.72 -16.95
CA ILE A 195 -11.56 -11.97 -17.95
C ILE A 195 -12.69 -12.81 -18.56
N SER A 196 -12.53 -14.13 -18.64
CA SER A 196 -13.53 -15.05 -19.20
C SER A 196 -14.67 -15.42 -18.24
N ILE A 197 -14.54 -15.10 -16.95
CA ILE A 197 -15.53 -15.46 -15.93
C ILE A 197 -16.70 -14.47 -15.95
N GLU A 198 -17.91 -15.01 -16.06
CA GLU A 198 -19.14 -14.21 -16.18
C GLU A 198 -19.73 -13.72 -14.83
N ASP A 199 -19.21 -14.23 -13.70
CA ASP A 199 -19.68 -13.85 -12.36
C ASP A 199 -19.44 -12.36 -12.09
N SER A 200 -20.49 -11.68 -11.61
CA SER A 200 -20.46 -10.24 -11.33
C SER A 200 -19.33 -9.80 -10.38
N ARG A 201 -18.92 -10.65 -9.44
CA ARG A 201 -17.84 -10.37 -8.47
C ARG A 201 -16.48 -10.32 -9.16
N VAL A 202 -16.23 -11.24 -10.09
CA VAL A 202 -14.99 -11.27 -10.88
C VAL A 202 -14.99 -10.13 -11.90
N LYS A 203 -16.14 -9.88 -12.56
CA LYS A 203 -16.29 -8.73 -13.47
C LYS A 203 -16.01 -7.39 -12.78
N GLN A 204 -16.53 -7.17 -11.57
CA GLN A 204 -16.23 -5.96 -10.80
C GLN A 204 -14.71 -5.76 -10.57
N PHE A 205 -13.99 -6.85 -10.32
CA PHE A 205 -12.54 -6.81 -10.17
C PHE A 205 -11.83 -6.47 -11.48
N VAL A 206 -12.20 -7.12 -12.58
CA VAL A 206 -11.64 -6.84 -13.91
C VAL A 206 -11.94 -5.40 -14.35
N ASP A 207 -13.18 -4.95 -14.16
CA ASP A 207 -13.63 -3.61 -14.52
C ASP A 207 -12.94 -2.54 -13.65
N CYS A 208 -12.56 -2.86 -12.41
CA CYS A 208 -11.75 -1.98 -11.57
C CYS A 208 -10.43 -1.63 -12.27
N TYR A 209 -9.66 -2.64 -12.70
CA TYR A 209 -8.39 -2.42 -13.43
C TYR A 209 -8.60 -1.62 -14.71
N ARG A 210 -9.55 -2.04 -15.55
CA ARG A 210 -9.87 -1.35 -16.81
C ARG A 210 -10.21 0.12 -16.59
N SER A 211 -10.98 0.43 -15.55
CA SER A 211 -11.36 1.81 -15.25
C SER A 211 -10.18 2.71 -14.92
N PHE A 212 -9.10 2.18 -14.33
CA PHE A 212 -7.88 2.94 -14.07
C PHE A 212 -7.02 3.09 -15.32
N GLU A 213 -6.93 2.05 -16.16
CA GLU A 213 -6.25 2.13 -17.45
C GLU A 213 -6.94 3.14 -18.39
N GLU A 214 -8.27 3.15 -18.43
CA GLU A 214 -9.08 4.13 -19.17
C GLU A 214 -8.85 5.57 -18.69
N LYS A 215 -8.59 5.77 -17.39
CA LYS A 215 -8.21 7.07 -16.82
C LYS A 215 -6.79 7.48 -17.19
N GLY A 216 -5.93 6.54 -17.60
CA GLY A 216 -4.56 6.80 -18.05
C GLY A 216 -3.46 6.09 -17.24
N VAL A 217 -3.80 5.34 -16.20
CA VAL A 217 -2.82 4.56 -15.43
C VAL A 217 -2.18 3.51 -16.33
N LYS A 218 -0.86 3.39 -16.31
CA LYS A 218 -0.14 2.34 -17.06
C LYS A 218 0.20 1.20 -16.13
N ILE A 219 -0.43 0.05 -16.33
CA ILE A 219 -0.16 -1.16 -15.56
C ILE A 219 0.62 -2.13 -16.45
N ILE A 220 1.79 -2.53 -15.98
CA ILE A 220 2.66 -3.51 -16.65
C ILE A 220 2.64 -4.76 -15.77
N PRO A 221 1.89 -5.81 -16.18
CA PRO A 221 1.78 -7.03 -15.40
C PRO A 221 3.13 -7.71 -15.17
N GLY A 222 3.28 -8.40 -14.05
CA GLY A 222 4.42 -9.27 -13.81
C GLY A 222 4.41 -10.49 -14.73
N THR A 223 5.58 -10.88 -15.25
CA THR A 223 5.70 -12.15 -15.99
C THR A 223 5.59 -13.31 -15.01
N LYS A 224 4.70 -14.28 -15.29
CA LYS A 224 4.75 -15.60 -14.66
C LYS A 224 5.81 -16.40 -15.42
N ASP A 225 7.03 -16.41 -14.90
CA ASP A 225 8.08 -17.36 -15.34
C ASP A 225 7.79 -18.76 -14.79
#